data_AF-A0A1G8GDJ1-F1
#
_entry.id   AF-A0A1G8GDJ1-F1
#
_cell.length_a   1.000
_cell.length_b   1.000
_cell.length_c   1.000
_cell.angle_alpha   90.00
_cell.angle_beta   90.00
_cell.angle_gamma   90.00
#
_symmetry.space_group_name_H-M   'P 1'
#
loop_
_entity.id
_entity.type
_entity.pdbx_description
1 polymer ?
#
loop_
_entity_poly.entity_id
_entity_poly.type
_entity_poly.pdbx_seq_one_letter_code
_entity_poly.pdbx_strand_id
1 'polypeptide(L)'
;MIAAESHIDIIPGMAGLLYLVFTLIFCTMIYTCIMFLLSAASFWIIKSNALHELVGSIERLIEYPLNIYNLTIRIILTTILPFGFISFYPSQYFFSFEDNKPFIVCIPVVALILILLSRFVWKKGLQTYQSPGA
;
A
#
# COMPACT_ATOMS: atom_id res chain seq x y z
N MET A 1 -34.46 13.58 -15.77
CA MET A 1 -33.54 12.87 -14.86
C MET A 1 -32.87 11.70 -15.59
N ILE A 2 -32.20 11.95 -16.73
CA ILE A 2 -31.40 10.96 -17.51
C ILE A 2 -30.17 11.63 -18.19
N ALA A 3 -30.09 12.96 -18.28
CA ALA A 3 -29.04 13.65 -19.05
C ALA A 3 -27.83 14.14 -18.23
N ALA A 4 -27.47 13.47 -17.13
CA ALA A 4 -26.35 13.89 -16.27
C ALA A 4 -25.33 12.76 -15.99
N GLU A 5 -25.33 11.70 -16.81
CA GLU A 5 -24.40 10.56 -16.64
C GLU A 5 -23.23 10.56 -17.64
N SER A 6 -23.19 11.50 -18.60
CA SER A 6 -22.26 11.44 -19.75
C SER A 6 -20.94 12.20 -19.58
N HIS A 7 -20.54 12.54 -18.34
CA HIS A 7 -19.25 13.21 -18.09
C HIS A 7 -18.33 12.44 -17.14
N ILE A 8 -18.68 11.20 -16.79
CA ILE A 8 -17.76 10.32 -16.10
C ILE A 8 -17.50 9.13 -17.02
N ASP A 9 -16.51 9.27 -17.89
CA ASP A 9 -15.86 8.16 -18.61
C ASP A 9 -15.12 7.27 -17.59
N ILE A 10 -15.84 6.70 -16.61
CA ILE A 10 -15.34 5.68 -15.69
C ILE A 10 -15.25 4.39 -16.49
N ILE A 11 -14.31 4.25 -17.43
CA ILE A 11 -14.23 3.15 -18.42
C ILE A 11 -14.86 1.83 -17.88
N PRO A 12 -16.18 1.59 -18.10
CA PRO A 12 -16.88 0.50 -17.46
C PRO A 12 -17.06 -0.55 -18.54
N GLY A 13 -15.93 -1.19 -18.87
CA GLY A 13 -15.87 -2.37 -19.73
C GLY A 13 -15.36 -3.57 -18.93
N MET A 14 -15.50 -4.78 -19.49
CA MET A 14 -14.95 -6.01 -18.89
C MET A 14 -13.46 -5.86 -18.51
N ALA A 15 -12.68 -5.13 -19.32
CA ALA A 15 -11.28 -4.81 -19.05
C ALA A 15 -11.08 -3.93 -17.79
N GLY A 16 -11.95 -2.93 -17.57
CA GLY A 16 -11.90 -2.06 -16.39
C GLY A 16 -12.24 -2.82 -15.11
N LEU A 17 -13.21 -3.75 -15.17
CA LEU A 17 -13.54 -4.63 -14.04
C LEU A 17 -12.39 -5.58 -13.71
N LEU A 18 -11.78 -6.21 -14.71
CA LEU A 18 -10.62 -7.08 -14.50
C LEU A 18 -9.44 -6.32 -13.90
N TYR A 19 -9.20 -5.09 -14.38
CA TYR A 19 -8.19 -4.20 -13.83
C TYR A 19 -8.48 -3.83 -12.37
N LEU A 20 -9.72 -3.50 -12.03
CA LEU A 20 -10.13 -3.15 -10.68
C LEU A 20 -9.94 -4.34 -9.73
N VAL A 21 -10.39 -5.54 -10.12
CA VAL A 21 -10.21 -6.75 -9.31
C VAL A 21 -8.73 -7.08 -9.13
N PHE A 22 -7.94 -7.01 -10.21
CA PHE A 22 -6.49 -7.23 -10.16
C PHE A 22 -5.84 -6.26 -9.19
N THR A 23 -6.07 -4.96 -9.36
CA THR A 23 -5.45 -3.93 -8.51
C THR A 23 -5.90 -4.06 -7.06
N LEU A 24 -7.18 -4.31 -6.77
CA LEU A 24 -7.67 -4.52 -5.41
C LEU A 24 -6.94 -5.66 -4.68
N ILE A 25 -6.73 -6.79 -5.35
CA ILE A 25 -6.03 -7.94 -4.76
C ILE A 25 -4.62 -7.52 -4.34
N PHE A 26 -3.84 -6.95 -5.27
CA PHE A 26 -2.46 -6.56 -4.96
C PHE A 26 -2.36 -5.40 -3.98
N CYS A 27 -3.24 -4.40 -4.06
CA CYS A 27 -3.29 -3.29 -3.12
C CYS A 27 -3.57 -3.78 -1.70
N THR A 28 -4.52 -4.70 -1.55
CA THR A 28 -4.84 -5.32 -0.25
C THR A 28 -3.64 -6.11 0.27
N MET A 29 -2.98 -6.91 -0.57
CA MET A 29 -1.77 -7.65 -0.18
C MET A 29 -0.64 -6.73 0.30
N ILE A 30 -0.39 -5.62 -0.42
CA ILE A 30 0.60 -4.61 -0.05
C ILE A 30 0.24 -4.01 1.30
N TYR A 31 -1.01 -3.56 1.47
CA TYR A 31 -1.50 -2.98 2.72
C TYR A 31 -1.31 -3.94 3.90
N THR A 32 -1.76 -5.19 3.76
CA THR A 32 -1.62 -6.21 4.79
C THR A 32 -0.15 -6.49 5.12
N CYS A 33 0.74 -6.55 4.13
CA CYS A 33 2.16 -6.77 4.40
C CYS A 33 2.79 -5.61 5.19
N ILE A 34 2.43 -4.36 4.89
CA ILE A 34 2.95 -3.20 5.61
C ILE A 34 2.43 -3.19 7.06
N MET A 35 1.13 -3.40 7.26
CA MET A 35 0.55 -3.46 8.60
C MET A 35 1.10 -4.64 9.42
N PHE A 36 1.36 -5.76 8.76
CA PHE A 36 2.00 -6.90 9.38
C PHE A 36 3.45 -6.60 9.76
N LEU A 37 4.23 -5.91 8.93
CA LEU A 37 5.60 -5.49 9.25
C LEU A 37 5.64 -4.54 10.45
N LEU A 38 4.73 -3.56 10.49
CA LEU A 38 4.55 -2.65 11.61
C LEU A 38 4.17 -3.41 12.89
N SER A 39 3.28 -4.38 12.78
CA SER A 39 2.89 -5.24 13.90
C SER A 39 4.04 -6.12 14.36
N ALA A 40 4.82 -6.68 13.44
CA ALA A 40 6.00 -7.49 13.74
C ALA A 40 7.11 -6.68 14.41
N ALA A 41 7.17 -5.36 14.18
CA ALA A 41 8.11 -4.48 14.90
C ALA A 41 7.87 -4.47 16.42
N SER A 42 6.68 -4.86 16.89
CA SER A 42 6.38 -5.05 18.33
C SER A 42 7.24 -6.11 19.01
N PHE A 43 7.84 -7.04 18.27
CA PHE A 43 8.78 -8.01 18.84
C PHE A 43 10.05 -7.36 19.43
N TRP A 44 10.44 -6.17 18.94
CA TRP A 44 11.65 -5.47 19.39
C TRP A 44 11.36 -4.18 20.15
N ILE A 45 10.18 -3.59 19.96
CA ILE A 45 9.83 -2.31 20.59
C ILE A 45 9.16 -2.56 21.94
N ILE A 46 9.84 -2.15 23.01
CA ILE A 46 9.42 -2.35 24.40
C ILE A 46 8.22 -1.47 24.79
N LYS A 47 7.98 -0.35 24.05
CA LYS A 47 6.89 0.60 24.32
C LYS A 47 5.74 0.44 23.33
N SER A 48 4.67 -0.26 23.73
CA SER A 48 3.48 -0.53 22.91
C SER A 48 2.74 0.73 22.43
N ASN A 49 2.64 1.78 23.26
CA ASN A 49 1.92 3.00 22.88
C ASN A 49 2.56 3.75 21.69
N ALA A 50 3.89 3.86 21.67
CA ALA A 50 4.59 4.54 20.58
C ALA A 50 4.40 3.85 19.23
N LEU A 51 4.25 2.51 19.25
CA LEU A 51 3.94 1.73 18.06
C LEU A 51 2.53 2.01 17.54
N HIS A 52 1.55 2.06 18.45
CA HIS A 52 0.17 2.34 18.06
C HIS A 52 0.02 3.76 17.45
N GLU A 53 0.69 4.75 18.04
CA GLU A 53 0.74 6.12 17.51
C GLU A 53 1.42 6.19 16.13
N LEU A 54 2.47 5.39 15.91
CA LEU A 54 3.14 5.28 14.60
C LEU A 54 2.22 4.66 13.54
N VAL A 55 1.54 3.57 13.87
CA VAL A 55 0.58 2.92 12.97
C VAL A 55 -0.53 3.90 12.58
N GLY A 56 -1.16 4.56 13.56
CA GLY A 56 -2.21 5.54 13.26
C GLY A 56 -1.71 6.75 12.45
N SER A 57 -0.45 7.17 12.65
CA SER A 57 0.16 8.21 11.83
C SER A 57 0.39 7.77 10.39
N ILE A 58 0.78 6.50 10.19
CA ILE A 58 0.96 5.90 8.88
C ILE A 58 -0.39 5.74 8.16
N GLU A 59 -1.43 5.27 8.83
CA GLU A 59 -2.76 5.12 8.23
C GLU A 59 -3.30 6.47 7.71
N ARG A 60 -3.12 7.54 8.48
CA ARG A 60 -3.45 8.90 8.02
C ARG A 60 -2.71 9.32 6.76
N LEU A 61 -1.47 8.87 6.55
CA LEU A 61 -0.71 9.19 5.32
C LEU A 61 -1.23 8.44 4.10
N ILE A 62 -1.95 7.33 4.29
CA ILE A 62 -2.55 6.53 3.21
C ILE A 62 -3.88 7.15 2.75
N GLU A 63 -4.61 7.80 3.64
CA GLU A 63 -5.91 8.42 3.35
C GLU A 63 -5.83 9.55 2.31
N TYR A 64 -4.69 10.24 2.23
CA TYR A 64 -4.54 11.38 1.33
C TYR A 64 -3.77 11.03 0.05
N PRO A 65 -4.20 11.56 -1.11
CA PRO A 65 -3.54 11.30 -2.37
C PRO A 65 -2.13 11.90 -2.41
N LEU A 66 -1.20 11.21 -3.07
CA LEU A 66 0.22 11.61 -3.11
C LEU A 66 0.48 13.02 -3.69
N ASN A 67 -0.47 13.62 -4.39
CA ASN A 67 -0.36 14.93 -5.01
C ASN A 67 -0.44 16.11 -4.02
N ILE A 68 -0.98 15.90 -2.80
CA ILE A 68 -1.01 16.95 -1.77
C ILE A 68 0.34 17.11 -1.07
N TYR A 69 1.21 16.12 -1.20
CA TYR A 69 2.54 16.11 -0.58
C TYR A 69 3.58 16.70 -1.53
N ASN A 70 4.60 17.33 -0.95
CA ASN A 70 5.76 17.80 -1.71
C ASN A 70 6.57 16.61 -2.29
N LEU A 71 7.41 16.89 -3.28
CA LEU A 71 8.19 15.88 -4.01
C LEU A 71 8.98 14.94 -3.07
N THR A 72 9.58 15.48 -2.01
CA THR A 72 10.35 14.70 -1.04
C THR A 72 9.49 13.66 -0.31
N ILE A 73 8.35 14.08 0.25
CA ILE A 73 7.44 13.17 0.95
C ILE A 73 6.86 12.16 -0.06
N ARG A 74 6.53 12.58 -1.28
CA ARG A 74 6.03 11.70 -2.33
C ARG A 74 7.03 10.60 -2.69
N ILE A 75 8.32 10.90 -2.81
CA ILE A 75 9.36 9.89 -3.06
C ILE A 75 9.47 8.91 -1.90
N ILE A 76 9.41 9.39 -0.66
CA ILE A 76 9.45 8.55 0.55
C ILE A 76 8.23 7.61 0.60
N LEU A 77 7.02 8.13 0.38
CA LEU A 77 5.75 7.39 0.35
C LEU A 77 5.54 6.54 -0.92
N THR A 78 6.48 6.56 -1.85
CA THR A 78 6.47 5.67 -3.02
C THR A 78 7.56 4.61 -2.90
N THR A 79 8.71 4.96 -2.32
CA THR A 79 9.91 4.11 -2.32
C THR A 79 10.10 3.36 -0.99
N ILE A 80 9.93 4.04 0.14
CA ILE A 80 10.19 3.48 1.48
C ILE A 80 8.93 2.81 2.02
N LEU A 81 7.81 3.53 1.96
CA LEU A 81 6.50 3.05 2.35
C LEU A 81 5.66 3.07 1.10
N PRO A 82 5.57 2.00 0.30
CA PRO A 82 5.00 2.00 -1.05
C PRO A 82 3.46 2.19 -1.06
N PHE A 83 2.97 3.22 -0.38
CA PHE A 83 1.56 3.57 -0.22
C PHE A 83 0.94 4.15 -1.48
N GLY A 84 1.75 4.77 -2.33
CA GLY A 84 1.32 5.17 -3.67
C GLY A 84 0.67 4.03 -4.46
N PHE A 85 1.13 2.79 -4.25
CA PHE A 85 0.62 1.61 -4.93
C PHE A 85 -0.71 1.08 -4.37
N ILE A 86 -1.18 1.56 -3.21
CA ILE A 86 -2.41 1.10 -2.57
C ILE A 86 -3.65 1.84 -3.11
N SER A 87 -3.52 3.14 -3.36
CA SER A 87 -4.68 3.99 -3.70
C SER A 87 -4.42 4.97 -4.86
N PHE A 88 -3.20 5.51 -4.96
CA PHE A 88 -2.89 6.56 -5.93
C PHE A 88 -2.74 6.02 -7.36
N TYR A 89 -1.88 5.03 -7.59
CA TYR A 89 -1.69 4.46 -8.94
C TYR A 89 -2.92 3.72 -9.52
N PRO A 90 -3.69 2.92 -8.76
CA PRO A 90 -4.89 2.30 -9.32
C PRO A 90 -5.97 3.32 -9.69
N SER A 91 -6.12 4.41 -8.93
CA SER A 91 -7.11 5.45 -9.23
C SER A 91 -6.79 6.25 -10.49
N GLN A 92 -5.50 6.43 -10.83
CA GLN A 92 -5.09 7.13 -12.05
C GLN A 92 -5.58 6.49 -13.35
N TYR A 93 -5.87 5.18 -13.37
CA TYR A 93 -6.48 4.50 -14.51
C TYR A 93 -7.87 5.07 -14.86
N PHE A 94 -8.63 5.49 -13.84
CA PHE A 94 -9.98 6.04 -14.01
C PHE A 94 -9.99 7.54 -14.30
N PHE A 95 -8.90 8.24 -14.00
CA PHE A 95 -8.78 9.69 -14.23
C PHE A 95 -8.01 10.05 -15.52
N SER A 96 -7.71 9.07 -16.38
CA SER A 96 -7.08 9.27 -17.71
C SER A 96 -5.76 10.05 -17.71
N PHE A 97 -4.99 10.02 -16.61
CA PHE A 97 -3.64 10.59 -16.60
C PHE A 97 -2.68 9.64 -17.33
N GLU A 98 -2.41 9.91 -18.62
CA GLU A 98 -1.69 8.99 -19.52
C GLU A 98 -0.26 8.63 -19.09
N ASP A 99 0.39 9.46 -18.26
CA ASP A 99 1.83 9.37 -17.97
C ASP A 99 2.24 8.26 -16.97
N ASN A 100 1.30 7.64 -16.24
CA ASN A 100 1.65 6.76 -15.11
C ASN A 100 1.46 5.25 -15.36
N LYS A 101 1.19 4.85 -16.60
CA LYS A 101 1.09 3.44 -17.03
C LYS A 101 2.25 2.52 -16.58
N PRO A 102 3.54 2.94 -16.54
CA PRO A 102 4.62 2.05 -16.09
C PRO A 102 4.53 1.67 -14.60
N PHE A 103 4.00 2.54 -13.73
CA PHE A 103 3.91 2.27 -12.30
C PHE A 103 2.87 1.20 -11.95
N ILE A 104 1.83 1.06 -12.77
CA ILE A 104 0.80 0.02 -12.60
C ILE A 104 1.42 -1.38 -12.69
N VAL A 105 2.35 -1.59 -13.63
CA VAL A 105 3.03 -2.88 -13.83
C VAL A 105 3.93 -3.23 -12.63
N CYS A 106 4.38 -2.23 -11.87
CA CYS A 106 5.18 -2.43 -10.68
C CYS A 106 4.38 -2.90 -9.45
N ILE A 107 3.04 -2.72 -9.43
CA ILE A 107 2.16 -3.13 -8.31
C ILE A 107 2.41 -4.60 -7.88
N PRO A 108 2.35 -5.61 -8.76
CA PRO A 108 2.60 -7.01 -8.38
C PRO A 108 4.04 -7.26 -7.91
N VAL A 109 5.02 -6.56 -8.49
CA VAL A 109 6.44 -6.69 -8.10
C VAL A 109 6.64 -6.17 -6.67
N VAL A 110 6.07 -5.02 -6.35
CA VAL A 110 6.09 -4.43 -5.00
C VAL A 110 5.41 -5.35 -4.00
N ALA A 111 4.25 -5.90 -4.35
CA ALA A 111 3.56 -6.87 -3.50
C ALA A 111 4.43 -8.10 -3.19
N LEU A 112 5.08 -8.67 -4.21
CA LEU A 112 5.97 -9.82 -4.04
C LEU A 112 7.15 -9.51 -3.11
N ILE A 113 7.81 -8.36 -3.31
CA ILE A 113 8.92 -7.91 -2.47
C ILE A 113 8.48 -7.78 -1.01
N LEU A 114 7.32 -7.17 -0.76
CA LEU A 114 6.79 -6.99 0.59
C LEU A 114 6.41 -8.32 1.26
N ILE A 115 5.90 -9.30 0.50
CA ILE A 115 5.62 -10.64 1.03
C ILE A 115 6.92 -11.34 1.44
N LEU A 116 7.97 -11.23 0.64
CA LEU A 116 9.28 -11.81 0.99
C LEU A 116 9.87 -11.13 2.23
N LEU A 117 9.79 -9.80 2.28
CA LEU A 117 10.27 -9.00 3.42
C LEU A 117 9.49 -9.32 4.70
N SER A 118 8.16 -9.39 4.64
CA SER A 118 7.31 -9.71 5.79
C SER A 118 7.61 -11.11 6.34
N ARG A 119 7.79 -12.11 5.47
CA ARG A 119 8.21 -13.46 5.88
C ARG A 119 9.58 -13.46 6.55
N PHE A 120 10.53 -12.68 6.04
CA PHE A 120 11.87 -12.58 6.62
C PHE A 120 11.85 -11.94 8.00
N VAL A 121 11.18 -10.79 8.14
CA VAL A 121 11.04 -10.07 9.41
C VAL A 121 10.30 -10.92 10.44
N TRP A 122 9.24 -11.62 10.04
CA TRP A 122 8.52 -12.54 10.92
C TRP A 122 9.42 -13.64 11.49
N LYS A 123 10.21 -14.31 10.65
CA LYS A 123 11.15 -15.34 11.09
C LYS A 123 12.17 -14.79 12.09
N LYS A 124 12.70 -13.59 11.84
CA LYS A 124 13.60 -12.91 12.77
C LYS A 124 12.92 -12.53 14.10
N GLY A 125 11.67 -12.10 14.04
CA GLY A 125 10.87 -11.75 15.22
C GLY A 125 10.64 -12.95 16.12
N LEU A 126 10.25 -14.09 15.53
CA LEU A 126 10.08 -15.35 16.25
C LEU A 126 11.38 -15.80 16.95
N GLN A 127 12.54 -15.66 16.31
CA GLN A 127 13.82 -16.00 16.94
C GLN A 127 14.16 -15.11 18.14
N THR A 128 13.76 -13.83 18.11
CA THR A 128 13.97 -12.90 19.22
C THR A 128 13.04 -13.22 20.40
N TYR A 129 11.82 -13.67 20.11
CA TYR A 129 10.88 -14.12 21.14
C TYR A 129 11.28 -15.48 21.77
N GLN A 130 11.96 -16.34 21.02
CA GLN A 130 12.29 -17.71 21.42
C GLN A 130 13.63 -17.91 22.17
N SER A 131 14.32 -16.86 22.67
CA SER A 131 15.60 -17.05 23.40
C SER A 131 15.79 -16.07 24.58
N PRO A 132 16.21 -16.51 25.80
CA PRO A 132 16.32 -17.88 26.33
C PRO A 132 15.52 -18.13 27.63
N GLY A 133 14.70 -19.18 27.62
CA GLY A 133 13.99 -19.70 28.80
C GLY A 133 13.39 -21.10 28.63
N ALA A 134 13.92 -21.91 27.70
CA ALA A 134 13.59 -23.33 27.54
C ALA A 134 14.87 -24.16 27.63
#